data_AF-A0A7W1UI11-F1
#
_entry.id   AF-A0A7W1UI11-F1
#
_cell.length_a   1.000
_cell.length_b   1.000
_cell.length_c   1.000
_cell.angle_alpha   90.00
_cell.angle_beta   90.00
_cell.angle_gamma   90.00
#
_symmetry.space_group_name_H-M   'P 1'
#
loop_
_entity.id
_entity.type
_entity.pdbx_description
1 polymer ?
#
loop_
_entity_poly.entity_id
_entity_poly.type
_entity_poly.pdbx_seq_one_letter_code
_entity_poly.pdbx_strand_id
1 'polypeptide(L)'
;MLETTPTKHTRANGQPQGLVARLSRELVRLPGIGQKTAQRLAFHLMKTDREEALRLADAIRDVKEGVSFCTQCRNIAEGPLCEICLDPKRDTTTILVVEEPSTLYAIEQSRAFRGLYHV
;
A
#
# COMPACT_ATOMS: atom_id res chain seq x y z
N MET A 1 19.13 47.91 -0.75
CA MET A 1 18.68 48.07 0.65
C MET A 1 17.27 47.52 0.67
N LEU A 2 17.13 46.28 1.15
CA LEU A 2 16.44 45.94 2.42
C LEU A 2 14.94 46.25 2.27
N GLU A 3 14.01 45.30 2.37
CA GLU A 3 13.88 44.38 3.50
C GLU A 3 13.21 43.05 3.09
N THR A 4 13.83 41.98 3.59
CA THR A 4 13.32 40.61 3.68
C THR A 4 12.12 40.53 4.63
N THR A 5 10.97 40.07 4.15
CA THR A 5 9.84 39.72 5.02
C THR A 5 10.14 38.40 5.75
N PRO A 6 10.11 38.36 7.10
CA PRO A 6 10.50 37.18 7.86
C PRO A 6 9.31 36.24 8.05
N THR A 7 9.31 35.07 7.43
CA THR A 7 8.43 33.96 7.83
C THR A 7 8.97 33.35 9.12
N LYS A 8 8.58 33.96 10.25
CA LYS A 8 8.72 33.40 11.60
C LYS A 8 8.03 32.03 11.65
N HIS A 9 8.80 30.95 11.67
CA HIS A 9 8.35 29.60 11.99
C HIS A 9 8.90 29.20 13.37
N THR A 10 8.19 29.56 14.43
CA THR A 10 8.50 29.22 15.84
C THR A 10 7.21 29.49 16.64
N ARG A 11 6.53 28.64 17.43
CA ARG A 11 6.75 27.31 18.06
C ARG A 11 5.36 26.80 18.56
N ALA A 12 5.11 25.50 18.52
CA ALA A 12 4.30 24.73 19.51
C ALA A 12 4.49 23.22 19.20
N ASN A 13 5.30 22.53 20.01
CA ASN A 13 5.86 21.19 19.79
C ASN A 13 6.77 21.06 18.56
N GLY A 14 7.97 20.52 18.73
CA GLY A 14 9.05 20.42 17.73
C GLY A 14 8.78 19.49 16.53
N GLN A 15 7.58 19.55 15.96
CA GLN A 15 7.22 18.87 14.74
C GLN A 15 7.59 19.75 13.53
N PRO A 16 8.24 19.20 12.50
CA PRO A 16 8.54 19.96 11.30
C PRO A 16 7.25 20.45 10.62
N GLN A 17 7.26 21.70 10.16
CA GLN A 17 6.17 22.32 9.37
C GLN A 17 6.54 22.23 7.88
N GLY A 18 5.55 22.10 6.99
CA GLY A 18 5.75 22.01 5.53
C GLY A 18 5.43 20.64 4.90
N LEU A 19 5.57 20.56 3.57
CA LEU A 19 5.14 19.40 2.77
C LEU A 19 5.91 18.11 3.11
N VAL A 20 7.23 18.20 3.29
CA VAL A 20 8.09 17.06 3.67
C VAL A 20 7.70 16.50 5.03
N ALA A 21 7.36 17.37 5.98
CA ALA A 21 6.94 16.98 7.31
C ALA A 21 5.59 16.26 7.31
N ARG A 22 4.66 16.72 6.49
CA ARG A 22 3.37 16.04 6.26
C ARG A 22 3.61 14.62 5.72
N LEU A 23 4.44 14.48 4.68
CA LEU A 23 4.77 13.17 4.12
C LEU A 23 5.40 12.24 5.17
N SER A 24 6.36 12.75 5.95
CA SER A 24 6.97 11.97 7.04
C SER A 24 5.93 11.49 8.06
N ARG A 25 4.93 12.30 8.42
CA ARG A 25 3.89 11.88 9.38
C ARG A 25 3.01 10.77 8.82
N GLU A 26 2.65 10.80 7.54
CA GLU A 26 1.88 9.71 6.95
C GLU A 26 2.70 8.42 6.85
N LEU A 27 3.98 8.52 6.50
CA LEU A 27 4.87 7.35 6.41
C LEU A 27 5.08 6.64 7.76
N VAL A 28 5.08 7.36 8.88
CA VAL A 28 5.17 6.76 10.23
C VAL A 28 3.98 5.86 10.56
N ARG A 29 2.83 6.07 9.93
CA ARG A 29 1.62 5.28 10.21
C ARG A 29 1.66 3.90 9.57
N LEU A 30 2.61 3.65 8.67
CA LEU A 30 2.79 2.36 8.03
C LEU A 30 3.48 1.37 8.99
N PRO A 31 3.05 0.10 9.00
CA PRO A 31 3.67 -0.92 9.85
C PRO A 31 5.16 -1.06 9.52
N GLY A 32 6.01 -1.08 10.56
CA GLY A 32 7.46 -1.23 10.41
C GLY A 32 8.24 0.05 10.11
N ILE A 33 7.59 1.22 9.98
CA ILE A 33 8.27 2.50 9.69
C ILE A 33 8.32 3.40 10.93
N GLY A 34 9.49 3.51 11.55
CA GLY A 34 9.74 4.47 12.64
C GLY A 34 10.02 5.90 12.15
N GLN A 35 9.96 6.87 13.06
CA GLN A 35 10.18 8.32 12.79
C GLN A 35 11.43 8.61 11.95
N LYS A 36 12.58 8.03 12.32
CA LYS A 36 13.86 8.22 11.62
C LYS A 36 13.80 7.69 10.18
N THR A 37 13.17 6.54 9.98
CA THR A 37 13.00 5.92 8.66
C THR A 37 12.04 6.75 7.80
N ALA A 38 10.90 7.18 8.36
CA ALA A 38 9.93 8.01 7.66
C ALA A 38 10.52 9.34 7.20
N GLN A 39 11.29 10.02 8.05
CA GLN A 39 11.98 11.26 7.68
C GLN A 39 12.98 11.02 6.54
N ARG A 40 13.77 9.93 6.62
CA ARG A 40 14.71 9.56 5.55
C ARG A 40 13.99 9.31 4.22
N LEU A 41 12.87 8.58 4.24
CA LEU A 41 12.06 8.30 3.06
C LEU A 41 11.43 9.58 2.49
N ALA A 42 10.92 10.47 3.34
CA ALA A 42 10.35 11.75 2.90
C ALA A 42 11.39 12.64 2.20
N PHE A 43 12.62 12.71 2.72
CA PHE A 43 13.71 13.43 2.05
C PHE A 43 14.21 12.74 0.78
N HIS A 44 14.14 11.41 0.71
CA HIS A 44 14.43 10.68 -0.52
C HIS A 44 13.42 11.07 -1.62
N LEU A 45 12.12 10.93 -1.34
CA LEU A 45 11.04 11.26 -2.29
C LEU A 45 11.04 12.73 -2.73
N MET A 46 11.49 13.66 -1.87
CA MET A 46 11.67 15.06 -2.25
C MET A 46 12.77 15.27 -3.31
N LYS A 47 13.80 14.42 -3.32
CA LYS A 47 14.94 14.47 -4.25
C LYS A 47 14.74 13.60 -5.48
N THR A 48 13.85 12.61 -5.40
CA THR A 48 13.45 11.73 -6.50
C THR A 48 12.79 12.55 -7.61
N ASP A 49 12.94 12.11 -8.85
CA ASP A 49 12.31 12.74 -10.01
C ASP A 49 10.78 12.76 -9.85
N ARG A 50 10.16 13.85 -10.30
CA ARG A 50 8.71 14.08 -10.16
C ARG A 50 7.88 12.90 -10.66
N GLU A 51 8.21 12.36 -11.83
CA GLU A 51 7.46 11.25 -12.42
C GLU A 51 7.53 10.00 -11.56
N GLU A 52 8.70 9.67 -11.02
CA GLU A 52 8.87 8.50 -10.18
C GLU A 52 8.14 8.64 -8.84
N ALA A 53 8.20 9.82 -8.21
CA ALA A 53 7.45 10.10 -6.99
C ALA A 53 5.93 10.03 -7.22
N LEU A 54 5.43 10.53 -8.35
CA LEU A 54 4.01 10.47 -8.70
C LEU A 54 3.56 9.05 -9.05
N ARG A 55 4.38 8.24 -9.75
CA ARG A 55 4.08 6.82 -9.99
C ARG A 55 3.82 6.04 -8.70
N LEU A 56 4.58 6.29 -7.64
CA LEU A 56 4.34 5.67 -6.34
C LEU A 56 3.02 6.14 -5.72
N ALA A 57 2.73 7.45 -5.79
CA ALA A 57 1.48 8.00 -5.27
C ALA A 57 0.26 7.43 -6.02
N ASP A 58 0.38 7.23 -7.32
CA ASP A 58 -0.64 6.63 -8.16
C ASP A 58 -0.83 5.15 -7.82
N ALA A 59 0.24 4.37 -7.67
CA ALA A 59 0.13 2.96 -7.25
C ALA A 59 -0.60 2.79 -5.90
N ILE A 60 -0.35 3.69 -4.94
CA ILE A 60 -1.06 3.70 -3.65
C ILE A 60 -2.56 3.99 -3.85
N ARG A 61 -2.88 4.96 -4.72
CA ARG A 61 -4.28 5.31 -5.04
C ARG A 61 -4.98 4.17 -5.76
N ASP A 62 -4.35 3.59 -6.77
CA ASP A 62 -4.91 2.53 -7.60
C ASP A 62 -5.25 1.29 -6.77
N VAL A 63 -4.39 0.86 -5.83
CA VAL A 63 -4.72 -0.23 -4.91
C VAL A 63 -5.90 0.13 -4.01
N LYS A 64 -6.00 1.39 -3.56
CA LYS A 64 -7.09 1.80 -2.66
C LYS A 64 -8.44 1.91 -3.37
N GLU A 65 -8.44 2.20 -4.66
CA GLU A 65 -9.64 2.43 -5.47
C GLU A 65 -10.05 1.19 -6.29
N GLY A 66 -9.09 0.43 -6.81
CA GLY A 66 -9.31 -0.68 -7.73
C GLY A 66 -9.39 -2.06 -7.07
N VAL A 67 -8.84 -2.23 -5.86
CA VAL A 67 -8.87 -3.52 -5.18
C VAL A 67 -10.11 -3.65 -4.31
N SER A 68 -10.82 -4.76 -4.49
CA SER A 68 -11.97 -5.16 -3.68
C SER A 68 -11.85 -6.63 -3.27
N PHE A 69 -12.89 -7.15 -2.62
CA PHE A 69 -12.97 -8.55 -2.23
C PHE A 69 -13.84 -9.33 -3.21
N CYS A 70 -13.33 -10.47 -3.66
CA CYS A 70 -14.05 -11.44 -4.46
C CYS A 70 -15.39 -11.80 -3.79
N THR A 71 -16.48 -11.78 -4.56
CA THR A 71 -17.83 -12.10 -4.05
C THR A 71 -18.00 -13.58 -3.69
N GLN A 72 -17.11 -14.46 -4.14
CA GLN A 72 -17.18 -15.91 -3.92
C GLN A 72 -16.26 -16.39 -2.80
N CYS A 73 -14.97 -16.03 -2.85
CA CYS A 73 -13.95 -16.57 -1.93
C CYS A 73 -13.38 -15.54 -0.97
N ARG A 74 -13.80 -14.26 -1.07
CA ARG A 74 -13.29 -13.15 -0.25
C ARG A 74 -11.78 -12.86 -0.37
N ASN A 75 -11.07 -13.49 -1.32
CA ASN A 75 -9.72 -13.08 -1.71
C ASN A 75 -9.73 -11.68 -2.37
N ILE A 76 -8.55 -11.07 -2.48
CA ILE A 76 -8.30 -9.84 -3.25
C ILE A 76 -8.71 -10.03 -4.72
N ALA A 77 -9.41 -9.05 -5.29
CA ALA A 77 -9.86 -9.05 -6.67
C ALA A 77 -9.89 -7.63 -7.27
N GLU A 78 -9.54 -7.54 -8.56
CA GLU A 78 -9.69 -6.34 -9.41
C GLU A 78 -10.99 -6.44 -10.24
N GLY A 79 -12.11 -6.63 -9.54
CA GLY A 79 -13.41 -6.93 -10.13
C GLY A 79 -14.28 -7.76 -9.19
N PRO A 80 -15.42 -8.30 -9.66
CA PRO A 80 -16.31 -9.09 -8.81
C PRO A 80 -15.69 -10.44 -8.38
N LEU A 81 -14.83 -11.02 -9.20
CA LEU A 81 -14.18 -12.31 -8.94
C LEU A 81 -12.66 -12.17 -9.03
N CYS A 82 -11.94 -12.92 -8.19
CA CYS A 82 -10.49 -13.02 -8.29
C CYS A 82 -10.08 -13.97 -9.43
N GLU A 83 -8.82 -13.87 -9.85
CA GLU A 83 -8.27 -14.70 -10.94
C GLU A 83 -8.41 -16.21 -10.68
N ILE A 84 -8.34 -16.64 -9.42
CA ILE A 84 -8.49 -18.06 -9.04
C ILE A 84 -9.93 -18.54 -9.24
N CYS A 85 -10.94 -17.74 -8.87
CA CYS A 85 -12.34 -18.12 -9.08
C CYS A 85 -12.74 -18.06 -10.57
N LEU A 86 -12.05 -17.24 -11.37
CA LEU A 86 -12.28 -17.13 -12.81
C LEU A 86 -11.61 -18.26 -13.62
N ASP A 87 -10.61 -18.95 -13.06
CA ASP A 87 -9.86 -19.98 -13.76
C ASP A 87 -10.68 -21.28 -13.91
N PRO A 88 -11.12 -21.65 -15.13
CA PRO A 88 -11.94 -22.83 -15.36
C PRO A 88 -11.16 -24.14 -15.20
N LYS A 89 -9.83 -24.09 -15.04
CA LYS A 89 -8.99 -25.28 -14.84
C LYS A 89 -8.91 -25.71 -13.37
N ARG A 90 -9.50 -24.93 -12.46
CA ARG A 90 -9.51 -25.21 -11.02
C ARG A 90 -10.49 -26.31 -10.67
N ASP A 91 -10.12 -27.09 -9.66
CA ASP A 91 -11.02 -28.09 -9.09
C ASP A 91 -12.06 -27.40 -8.19
N THR A 92 -13.32 -27.41 -8.63
CA THR A 92 -14.44 -26.78 -7.90
C THR A 92 -15.03 -27.66 -6.80
N THR A 93 -14.51 -28.88 -6.60
CA THR A 93 -15.02 -29.83 -5.61
C THR A 93 -14.34 -29.71 -4.25
N THR A 94 -13.19 -29.02 -4.20
CA THR A 94 -12.38 -28.85 -2.99
C THR A 94 -12.12 -27.38 -2.70
N ILE A 95 -12.35 -26.95 -1.46
CA ILE A 95 -12.08 -25.59 -0.97
C ILE A 95 -11.07 -25.65 0.17
N LEU A 96 -10.00 -24.84 0.07
CA LEU A 96 -9.03 -24.64 1.13
C LEU A 96 -9.28 -23.30 1.84
N VAL A 97 -9.63 -23.39 3.12
CA VAL A 97 -9.92 -22.22 3.97
C VAL A 97 -8.62 -21.70 4.59
N VAL A 98 -8.37 -20.41 4.48
CA VAL A 98 -7.22 -19.72 5.10
C VAL A 98 -7.69 -18.49 5.86
N GLU A 99 -6.87 -17.99 6.79
CA GLU A 99 -7.20 -16.80 7.58
C GLU A 99 -6.93 -15.49 6.82
N GLU A 100 -5.88 -15.46 5.99
CA GLU A 100 -5.44 -14.25 5.30
C GLU A 100 -5.09 -14.51 3.83
N PRO A 101 -5.24 -13.50 2.94
CA PRO A 101 -4.81 -13.61 1.54
C PRO A 101 -3.32 -13.95 1.40
N SER A 102 -2.49 -13.50 2.33
CA SER A 102 -1.04 -13.77 2.38
C SER A 102 -0.74 -15.27 2.40
N THR A 103 -1.50 -16.05 3.18
CA THR A 103 -1.38 -17.51 3.26
C THR A 103 -1.82 -18.18 1.95
N LEU A 104 -2.90 -17.69 1.34
CA LEU A 104 -3.35 -18.17 0.03
C LEU A 104 -2.24 -18.02 -1.01
N TYR A 105 -1.62 -16.84 -1.12
CA TYR A 105 -0.55 -16.59 -2.10
C TYR A 105 0.67 -17.49 -1.88
N ALA A 106 1.05 -17.76 -0.63
CA ALA A 106 2.14 -18.66 -0.31
C ALA A 106 1.86 -20.11 -0.79
N ILE A 107 0.62 -20.59 -0.60
CA ILE A 107 0.21 -21.92 -1.06
C ILE A 107 0.14 -21.97 -2.59
N GLU A 108 -0.44 -20.95 -3.22
CA GLU A 108 -0.55 -20.86 -4.68
C GLU A 108 0.83 -20.87 -5.34
N GLN A 109 1.80 -20.16 -4.78
CA GLN A 109 3.18 -20.13 -5.26
C GLN A 109 3.87 -21.51 -5.19
N SER A 110 3.51 -22.35 -4.22
CA SER A 110 4.01 -23.73 -4.13
C SER A 110 3.48 -24.65 -5.23
N ARG A 111 2.38 -24.27 -5.89
CA ARG A 111 1.65 -25.09 -6.87
C ARG A 111 1.17 -26.45 -6.35
N ALA A 112 1.16 -26.64 -5.02
CA ALA A 112 0.76 -27.89 -4.38
C ALA A 112 -0.77 -28.08 -4.32
N PHE A 113 -1.54 -27.03 -4.60
CA PHE A 113 -2.99 -27.05 -4.52
C PHE A 113 -3.61 -26.48 -5.80
N ARG A 114 -4.69 -27.09 -6.29
CA ARG A 114 -5.39 -26.71 -7.53
C ARG A 114 -6.90 -26.46 -7.33
N GLY A 115 -7.39 -26.57 -6.10
CA GLY A 115 -8.78 -26.29 -5.78
C GLY A 115 -9.06 -24.79 -5.64
N LEU A 116 -10.23 -24.47 -5.10
CA LEU A 116 -10.62 -23.11 -4.76
C LEU A 116 -10.23 -22.76 -3.33
N TYR A 117 -10.28 -21.47 -3.00
CA TYR A 117 -9.97 -20.97 -1.67
C TYR A 117 -11.19 -20.31 -1.03
N HIS A 118 -11.14 -20.13 0.29
CA HIS A 118 -11.96 -19.19 1.02
C HIS A 118 -11.08 -18.47 2.05
N VAL A 119 -11.23 -17.16 2.15
CA VAL A 119 -10.47 -16.29 3.07
C VAL A 119 -11.42 -15.64 4.06
#